data_AF-A0A3S3M0E8-F1
#
_entry.id   AF-A0A3S3M0E8-F1
#
_cell.length_a   1.000
_cell.length_b   1.000
_cell.length_c   1.000
_cell.angle_alpha   90.00
_cell.angle_beta   90.00
_cell.angle_gamma   90.00
#
_symmetry.space_group_name_H-M   'P 1'
#
loop_
_entity.id
_entity.type
_entity.pdbx_description
1 polymer ?
#
loop_
_entity_poly.entity_id
_entity_poly.type
_entity_poly.pdbx_seq_one_letter_code
_entity_poly.pdbx_strand_id
1 'polypeptide(L)'
;MIASFLTALNLLLVTAEIALVPDGGASPAPLIALALAAAVVMTVVLAVVMFRLVSGAAPARPTRPIDPSAPLAQSDPDAAGHPRPRAPGHAALAA
;
A
#
# COMPACT_ATOMS: atom_id res chain seq x y z
N MET A 1 -3.96 19.45 -1.39
CA MET A 1 -4.43 18.09 -1.05
C MET A 1 -4.93 18.00 0.39
N ILE A 2 -4.13 18.36 1.40
CA ILE A 2 -4.54 18.30 2.81
C ILE A 2 -5.76 19.20 3.09
N ALA A 3 -5.80 20.42 2.56
CA ALA A 3 -6.96 21.31 2.72
C ALA A 3 -8.25 20.68 2.15
N SER A 4 -8.21 20.19 0.90
CA SER A 4 -9.34 19.50 0.25
C SER A 4 -9.78 18.24 1.00
N PHE A 5 -8.83 17.52 1.59
CA PHE A 5 -9.08 16.34 2.41
C PHE A 5 -9.83 16.69 3.70
N LEU A 6 -9.37 17.73 4.41
CA LEU A 6 -10.05 18.24 5.60
C LEU A 6 -11.45 18.77 5.29
N THR A 7 -11.64 19.42 4.13
CA THR A 7 -12.96 19.87 3.68
C THR A 7 -13.91 18.70 3.43
N ALA A 8 -13.45 17.63 2.79
CA ALA A 8 -14.27 16.43 2.55
C ALA A 8 -14.67 15.74 3.86
N LEU A 9 -13.74 15.66 4.82
CA LEU A 9 -14.01 15.06 6.13
C LEU A 9 -15.03 15.89 6.95
N ASN A 10 -14.89 17.21 6.93
CA ASN A 10 -15.85 18.12 7.58
C ASN A 10 -17.24 18.04 6.93
N LEU A 11 -17.32 17.96 5.61
CA LEU A 11 -18.59 17.82 4.91
C LEU A 11 -19.31 16.52 5.32
N LEU A 12 -18.57 15.40 5.37
CA LEU A 12 -19.10 14.13 5.85
C LEU A 12 -19.63 14.24 7.28
N LEU A 13 -18.85 14.83 8.20
CA LEU A 13 -19.24 15.00 9.60
C LEU A 13 -20.53 15.80 9.73
N VAL A 14 -20.62 16.94 9.04
CA VAL A 14 -21.83 17.80 9.07
C VAL A 14 -23.04 17.04 8.52
N THR A 15 -22.90 16.31 7.42
CA THR A 15 -24.01 15.51 6.88
C THR A 15 -24.42 14.37 7.80
N ALA A 16 -23.47 13.74 8.51
CA ALA A 16 -23.76 12.69 9.47
C ALA A 16 -24.46 13.26 10.72
N GLU A 17 -24.04 14.42 11.22
CA GLU A 17 -24.72 15.10 12.33
C GLU A 17 -26.19 15.39 12.00
N ILE A 18 -26.45 15.99 10.83
CA ILE A 18 -27.82 16.28 10.36
C ILE A 18 -28.64 14.99 10.24
N ALA A 19 -28.05 13.91 9.72
CA ALA A 19 -28.69 12.62 9.58
C ALA A 19 -29.04 11.95 10.94
N LEU A 20 -28.31 12.27 12.01
CA LEU A 20 -28.53 11.72 13.34
C LEU A 20 -29.45 12.58 14.22
N VAL A 21 -29.87 13.78 13.77
CA VAL A 21 -30.84 14.60 14.50
C VAL A 21 -32.22 13.93 14.47
N PRO A 22 -32.79 13.53 15.63
CA PRO A 22 -34.11 12.93 15.68
C PRO A 22 -35.19 13.97 15.37
N ASP A 23 -36.05 13.69 14.38
CA ASP A 23 -37.12 14.57 13.91
C ASP A 23 -38.48 14.30 14.60
N GLY A 24 -38.47 13.54 15.70
CA GLY A 24 -39.62 13.42 16.61
C GLY A 24 -40.75 12.50 16.16
N GLY A 25 -40.57 11.66 15.14
CA GLY A 25 -41.60 10.67 14.77
C GLY A 25 -41.25 9.66 13.67
N ALA A 26 -40.20 9.86 12.88
CA ALA A 26 -39.78 8.92 11.85
C ALA A 26 -38.62 8.04 12.36
N SER A 27 -38.52 6.80 11.87
CA SER A 27 -37.37 5.95 12.20
C SER A 27 -36.10 6.52 11.54
N PRO A 28 -35.01 6.74 12.28
CA PRO A 28 -33.79 7.35 11.73
C PRO A 28 -33.00 6.39 10.82
N ALA A 29 -33.49 5.18 10.57
CA ALA A 29 -32.79 4.12 9.86
C ALA A 29 -32.29 4.51 8.45
N PRO A 30 -33.05 5.23 7.60
CA PRO A 30 -32.58 5.62 6.28
C PRO A 30 -31.43 6.63 6.35
N LEU A 31 -31.50 7.57 7.30
CA LEU A 31 -30.47 8.59 7.51
C LEU A 31 -29.20 7.98 8.09
N ILE A 32 -29.33 7.05 9.03
CA ILE A 32 -28.21 6.27 9.57
C ILE A 32 -27.55 5.43 8.47
N ALA A 33 -28.34 4.78 7.61
CA ALA A 33 -27.82 4.00 6.49
C ALA A 33 -27.05 4.89 5.48
N LEU A 34 -27.56 6.10 5.21
CA LEU A 34 -26.88 7.08 4.36
C LEU A 34 -25.57 7.56 4.99
N ALA A 35 -25.57 7.88 6.28
CA ALA A 35 -24.38 8.30 7.01
C ALA A 35 -23.31 7.19 7.02
N LEU A 36 -23.71 5.93 7.24
CA LEU A 36 -22.83 4.77 7.16
C LEU A 36 -22.27 4.58 5.75
N ALA A 37 -23.11 4.66 4.71
CA ALA A 37 -22.66 4.55 3.32
C ALA A 37 -21.63 5.64 2.98
N ALA A 38 -21.89 6.89 3.40
CA ALA A 38 -20.97 8.00 3.21
C ALA A 38 -19.64 7.79 3.96
N ALA A 39 -19.68 7.26 5.20
CA ALA A 39 -18.48 6.93 5.97
C ALA A 39 -17.65 5.81 5.30
N VAL A 40 -18.30 4.80 4.72
CA VAL A 40 -17.63 3.73 3.95
C VAL A 40 -16.95 4.29 2.71
N VAL A 41 -17.63 5.15 1.95
CA VAL A 41 -17.03 5.79 0.76
C VAL A 41 -15.82 6.63 1.17
N MET A 42 -15.94 7.42 2.23
CA MET A 42 -14.85 8.26 2.71
C MET A 42 -13.64 7.43 3.18
N THR A 43 -13.87 6.34 3.91
CA THR A 43 -12.79 5.43 4.33
C THR A 43 -12.08 4.77 3.15
N VAL A 44 -12.80 4.39 2.09
CA VAL A 44 -12.17 3.89 0.86
C VAL A 44 -11.31 4.96 0.19
N VAL A 45 -11.80 6.20 0.08
CA VAL A 45 -11.03 7.32 -0.47
C VAL A 45 -9.75 7.56 0.35
N LEU A 46 -9.87 7.58 1.67
CA LEU A 46 -8.75 7.66 2.62
C LEU A 46 -7.71 6.57 2.38
N ALA A 47 -8.14 5.32 2.32
CA ALA A 47 -7.27 4.17 2.11
C ALA A 47 -6.52 4.28 0.77
N VAL A 48 -7.20 4.68 -0.30
CA VAL A 48 -6.59 4.87 -1.61
C VAL A 48 -5.56 6.01 -1.59
N VAL A 49 -5.91 7.16 -1.00
CA VAL A 49 -4.99 8.31 -0.91
C VAL A 49 -3.76 7.96 -0.09
N MET A 50 -3.94 7.33 1.08
CA MET A 50 -2.83 6.89 1.94
C MET A 50 -1.97 5.85 1.25
N PHE A 51 -2.58 4.85 0.61
CA PHE A 51 -1.85 3.85 -0.16
C PHE A 51 -0.99 4.51 -1.23
N ARG A 52 -1.52 5.47 -1.99
CA ARG A 52 -0.76 6.20 -3.02
C ARG A 52 0.37 7.04 -2.43
N LEU A 53 0.14 7.66 -1.28
CA LEU A 53 1.16 8.45 -0.59
C LEU A 53 2.32 7.60 -0.10
N VAL A 54 2.03 6.39 0.42
CA VAL A 54 3.04 5.45 0.92
C VAL A 54 3.74 4.71 -0.22
N SER A 55 2.99 4.25 -1.23
CA SER A 55 3.53 3.50 -2.37
C SER A 55 4.30 4.37 -3.38
N GLY A 56 4.04 5.68 -3.40
CA GLY A 56 4.81 6.65 -4.17
C GLY A 56 6.15 7.04 -3.52
N ALA A 57 6.45 6.58 -2.31
CA ALA A 57 7.74 6.79 -1.70
C ALA A 57 8.81 6.09 -2.54
N ALA A 58 9.73 6.86 -3.12
CA ALA A 58 10.88 6.30 -3.82
C ALA A 58 11.61 5.33 -2.86
N PRO A 59 12.12 4.19 -3.36
CA PRO A 59 12.99 3.32 -2.56
C PRO A 59 14.04 4.19 -1.89
N ALA A 60 14.30 3.96 -0.60
CA ALA A 60 15.29 4.74 0.15
C ALA A 60 16.57 4.83 -0.69
N ARG A 61 16.83 6.01 -1.25
CA ARG A 61 17.98 6.19 -2.13
C ARG A 61 19.20 5.90 -1.28
N PRO A 62 20.08 4.95 -1.65
CA PRO A 62 21.27 4.68 -0.87
C PRO A 62 22.02 6.00 -0.68
N THR A 63 22.07 6.46 0.57
CA THR A 63 22.66 7.75 0.96
C THR A 63 24.18 7.70 0.99
N ARG A 64 24.74 6.49 0.91
CA ARG A 64 26.16 6.22 0.87
C ARG A 64 26.49 5.44 -0.42
N PRO A 65 27.55 5.82 -1.14
CA PRO A 65 28.12 4.98 -2.17
C PRO A 65 28.42 3.58 -1.61
N ILE A 66 28.04 2.53 -2.33
CA ILE A 66 28.47 1.18 -1.99
C ILE A 66 29.98 1.14 -2.19
N ASP A 67 30.73 0.85 -1.12
CA ASP A 67 32.16 0.63 -1.21
C ASP A 67 32.41 -0.59 -2.11
N PRO A 68 33.21 -0.48 -3.19
CA PRO A 68 33.55 -1.61 -4.05
C PRO A 68 34.18 -2.79 -3.28
N SER A 69 34.77 -2.49 -2.12
CA SER A 69 35.39 -3.48 -1.23
C SER A 69 34.40 -4.06 -0.21
N ALA A 70 33.15 -3.59 -0.17
CA ALA A 70 32.15 -4.11 0.75
C ALA A 70 31.84 -5.58 0.42
N PRO A 71 31.96 -6.50 1.39
CA PRO A 71 31.66 -7.90 1.15
C PRO A 71 30.17 -8.05 0.81
N LEU A 72 29.90 -8.69 -0.33
CA LEU A 72 28.54 -9.08 -0.68
C LEU A 72 28.11 -10.21 0.26
N ALA A 73 26.91 -10.11 0.83
CA ALA A 73 26.30 -11.20 1.58
C ALA A 73 25.91 -12.41 0.70
N GLN A 74 26.13 -12.30 -0.62
CA GLN A 74 25.87 -13.34 -1.60
C GLN A 74 27.16 -14.15 -1.79
N SER A 75 27.05 -15.46 -1.64
CA SER A 75 28.17 -16.35 -1.94
C SER A 75 28.33 -16.46 -3.45
N ASP A 76 29.58 -16.54 -3.91
CA ASP A 76 29.89 -16.77 -5.32
C ASP A 76 29.42 -18.18 -5.72
N PRO A 77 28.50 -18.34 -6.68
CA PRO A 77 28.04 -19.65 -7.12
C PRO A 77 29.17 -20.55 -7.65
N ASP A 78 30.29 -19.95 -8.08
CA ASP A 78 31.47 -20.66 -8.55
C ASP A 78 32.57 -20.84 -7.49
N ALA A 79 32.39 -20.33 -6.26
CA ALA A 79 33.38 -20.48 -5.21
C ALA A 79 33.59 -21.95 -4.81
N ALA A 80 34.84 -22.26 -4.45
CA ALA A 80 35.24 -23.60 -4.06
C ALA A 80 34.39 -24.09 -2.87
N GLY A 81 33.80 -25.29 -3.00
CA GLY A 81 32.91 -25.86 -1.98
C GLY A 81 31.42 -25.65 -2.24
N HIS A 82 31.02 -24.84 -3.23
CA HIS A 82 29.63 -24.79 -3.67
C HIS A 82 29.30 -26.02 -4.54
N PRO A 83 28.24 -26.78 -4.21
CA PRO A 83 27.78 -27.86 -5.06
C PRO A 83 27.42 -27.29 -6.43
N ARG A 84 28.17 -27.64 -7.47
CA ARG A 84 27.76 -27.36 -8.85
C ARG A 84 26.63 -28.34 -9.18
N PRO A 85 25.38 -27.90 -9.35
CA PRO A 85 24.37 -28.76 -9.92
C PRO A 85 24.85 -29.07 -11.34
N ARG A 86 25.36 -30.28 -11.58
CA ARG A 86 25.67 -30.71 -12.93
C ARG A 86 24.34 -30.66 -13.69
N ALA A 87 24.26 -29.82 -14.72
CA ALA A 87 23.13 -29.87 -15.64
C ALA A 87 22.88 -31.34 -16.02
N PRO A 88 21.61 -31.80 -16.11
CA PRO A 88 21.30 -33.17 -16.48
C PRO A 88 22.11 -33.58 -17.72
N GLY A 89 22.84 -34.69 -17.61
CA GLY A 89 23.86 -35.10 -18.56
C GLY A 89 23.33 -35.34 -19.95
N HIS A 90 23.43 -34.34 -20.82
CA HIS A 90 23.45 -34.54 -22.26
C HIS A 90 24.87 -34.26 -22.76
N ALA A 91 25.62 -35.34 -22.95
CA ALA A 91 26.87 -35.29 -23.68
C ALA A 91 26.58 -34.72 -25.08
N ALA A 92 27.22 -33.60 -25.44
CA ALA A 92 27.23 -33.15 -26.82
C ALA A 92 27.95 -34.21 -27.66
N LEU A 93 27.21 -34.87 -28.55
CA LEU A 93 27.78 -35.74 -29.58
C LEU A 93 28.66 -34.87 -30.48
N ALA A 94 29.96 -35.16 -30.52
CA ALA A 94 30.87 -34.63 -31.53
C ALA A 94 30.47 -35.21 -32.89
N ALA A 95 30.23 -34.33 -33.87
CA ALA A 95 30.04 -34.65 -35.27
C ALA A 95 31.27 -34.24 -36.07
#